data_AF-A0A4Z0RQV7-F1
#
_entry.id   AF-A0A4Z0RQV7-F1
#
_cell.length_a   1.000
_cell.length_b   1.000
_cell.length_c   1.000
_cell.angle_alpha   90.00
_cell.angle_beta   90.00
_cell.angle_gamma   90.00
#
_symmetry.space_group_name_H-M   'P 1'
#
loop_
_entity.id
_entity.type
_entity.pdbx_description
1 polymer ?
#
loop_
_entity_poly.entity_id
_entity_poly.type
_entity_poly.pdbx_seq_one_letter_code
_entity_poly.pdbx_strand_id
1 'polypeptide(L)'
;MDYFKSLITSYQEMNNIPTNTVRIVKLNDSQFVHISRLFARDNYFQGFDLLQAINNYISQVNGPIYHMQVVYRDDGHGQYLEKIYLEFSLADYEQLNVALKQVLEPTQY
;
A
#
# COMPACT_ATOMS: atom_id res chain seq x y z
N MET A 1 12.22 -0.44 -12.49
CA MET A 1 10.83 -0.92 -12.42
C MET A 1 10.41 -0.90 -10.96
N ASP A 2 9.23 -0.34 -10.67
CA ASP A 2 8.67 -0.26 -9.32
C ASP A 2 7.86 -1.54 -9.04
N TYR A 3 8.57 -2.55 -8.53
CA TYR A 3 8.06 -3.89 -8.29
C TYR A 3 7.01 -3.90 -7.17
N PHE A 4 7.23 -3.12 -6.10
CA PHE A 4 6.26 -3.01 -5.02
C PHE A 4 4.92 -2.45 -5.52
N LYS A 5 4.96 -1.41 -6.36
CA LYS A 5 3.77 -0.90 -7.05
C LYS A 5 3.09 -1.98 -7.91
N SER A 6 3.87 -2.78 -8.63
CA SER A 6 3.34 -3.86 -9.46
C SER A 6 2.59 -4.90 -8.63
N LEU A 7 3.14 -5.34 -7.49
CA LEU A 7 2.48 -6.27 -6.58
C LEU A 7 1.14 -5.73 -6.08
N ILE A 8 1.11 -4.47 -5.66
CA ILE A 8 -0.12 -3.80 -5.21
C ILE A 8 -1.15 -3.74 -6.34
N THR A 9 -0.72 -3.38 -7.55
CA THR A 9 -1.60 -3.28 -8.72
C THR A 9 -2.17 -4.65 -9.09
N SER A 10 -1.35 -5.70 -9.11
CA SER A 10 -1.81 -7.07 -9.38
C SER A 10 -2.79 -7.57 -8.31
N TYR A 11 -2.56 -7.27 -7.04
CA TYR A 11 -3.52 -7.60 -5.98
C TYR A 11 -4.85 -6.88 -6.18
N GLN A 12 -4.81 -5.58 -6.55
CA GLN A 12 -6.02 -4.82 -6.84
C GLN A 12 -6.81 -5.45 -8.00
N GLU A 13 -6.13 -5.81 -9.09
CA GLU A 13 -6.75 -6.45 -10.27
C GLU A 13 -7.37 -7.82 -9.92
N MET A 14 -6.64 -8.67 -9.19
CA MET A 14 -7.13 -10.00 -8.79
C MET A 14 -8.37 -9.95 -7.88
N ASN A 15 -8.51 -8.89 -7.09
CA ASN A 15 -9.59 -8.73 -6.11
C ASN A 15 -10.67 -7.72 -6.55
N ASN A 16 -10.68 -7.30 -7.82
CA ASN A 16 -11.61 -6.32 -8.37
C ASN A 16 -11.62 -4.98 -7.60
N ILE A 17 -10.48 -4.57 -7.06
CA ILE A 17 -10.30 -3.28 -6.40
C ILE A 17 -9.89 -2.25 -7.46
N PRO A 18 -10.58 -1.09 -7.57
CA PRO A 18 -10.20 -0.08 -8.55
C PRO A 18 -8.75 0.39 -8.37
N THR A 19 -7.95 0.38 -9.43
CA THR A 19 -6.52 0.74 -9.38
C THR A 19 -6.27 2.19 -8.97
N ASN A 20 -7.27 3.07 -9.11
CA ASN A 20 -7.20 4.47 -8.69
C ASN A 20 -7.33 4.69 -7.17
N THR A 21 -7.52 3.63 -6.38
CA THR A 21 -7.65 3.66 -4.92
C THR A 21 -6.30 3.74 -4.21
N VAL A 22 -5.23 3.24 -4.85
CA VAL A 22 -3.86 3.37 -4.39
C VAL A 22 -3.08 4.31 -5.29
N ARG A 23 -2.34 5.24 -4.69
CA ARG A 23 -1.39 6.10 -5.39
C ARG A 23 -0.05 6.04 -4.68
N ILE A 24 1.01 5.83 -5.44
CA ILE A 24 2.37 5.87 -4.94
C ILE A 24 2.98 7.20 -5.37
N VAL A 25 3.32 8.06 -4.41
CA VAL A 25 3.72 9.45 -4.65
C VAL A 25 5.02 9.73 -3.93
N LYS A 26 5.99 10.31 -4.65
CA LYS A 26 7.24 10.81 -4.09
C LYS A 26 7.04 12.26 -3.66
N LEU A 27 7.38 12.60 -2.42
CA LEU A 27 7.37 13.97 -1.92
C LEU A 27 8.60 14.17 -1.04
N ASN A 28 9.45 15.12 -1.42
CA ASN A 28 10.74 15.38 -0.77
C ASN A 28 11.56 14.07 -0.67
N ASP A 29 12.02 13.73 0.55
CA ASP A 29 12.83 12.56 0.86
C ASP A 29 12.01 11.34 1.29
N SER A 30 10.69 11.37 1.07
CA SER A 30 9.78 10.28 1.40
C SER A 30 9.02 9.75 0.18
N GLN A 31 8.70 8.45 0.24
CA GLN A 31 7.79 7.78 -0.68
C GLN A 31 6.51 7.40 0.07
N PHE A 32 5.35 7.77 -0.48
CA PHE A 32 4.05 7.55 0.14
C PHE A 32 3.24 6.53 -0.67
N VAL A 33 2.72 5.52 0.02
CA VAL A 33 1.62 4.68 -0.49
C VAL A 33 0.32 5.23 0.10
N HIS A 34 -0.47 5.89 -0.74
CA HIS A 34 -1.73 6.53 -0.36
C HIS A 34 -2.91 5.63 -0.77
N ILE A 35 -3.62 5.11 0.23
CA ILE A 35 -4.81 4.27 0.07
C ILE A 35 -6.03 5.12 0.39
N SER A 36 -6.99 5.20 -0.53
CA SER A 36 -8.17 6.06 -0.40
C SER A 36 -9.40 5.42 -1.03
N ARG A 37 -10.59 5.90 -0.66
CA ARG A 37 -11.88 5.51 -1.28
C ARG A 37 -12.32 4.06 -1.05
N LEU A 38 -11.58 3.27 -0.28
CA LEU A 38 -11.93 1.89 0.06
C LEU A 38 -12.59 1.73 1.41
N PHE A 39 -12.58 2.78 2.24
CA PHE A 39 -13.02 2.71 3.62
C PHE A 39 -14.43 3.29 3.84
N ALA A 40 -15.18 3.48 2.75
CA ALA A 40 -16.62 3.75 2.80
C ALA A 40 -17.40 2.51 3.27
N ARG A 41 -18.60 2.70 3.84
CA ARG A 41 -19.39 1.66 4.53
C ARG A 41 -19.51 0.33 3.78
N ASP A 42 -19.59 0.35 2.46
CA ASP A 42 -19.86 -0.86 1.68
C ASP A 42 -18.59 -1.65 1.31
N ASN A 43 -17.40 -1.04 1.42
CA ASN A 43 -16.14 -1.62 0.90
C ASN A 43 -15.02 -1.72 1.93
N TYR A 44 -15.27 -1.43 3.21
CA TYR A 44 -14.22 -1.34 4.24
C TYR A 44 -13.36 -2.61 4.35
N PHE A 45 -13.94 -3.80 4.16
CA PHE A 45 -13.22 -5.06 4.15
C PHE A 45 -12.14 -5.10 3.06
N GLN A 46 -12.44 -4.62 1.85
CA GLN A 46 -11.46 -4.55 0.75
C GLN A 46 -10.29 -3.61 1.11
N GLY A 47 -10.58 -2.52 1.83
CA GLY A 47 -9.56 -1.61 2.33
C GLY A 47 -8.62 -2.28 3.34
N PHE A 48 -9.17 -3.05 4.28
CA PHE A 48 -8.38 -3.81 5.26
C PHE A 48 -7.59 -4.95 4.61
N ASP A 49 -8.20 -5.70 3.70
CA ASP A 49 -7.55 -6.80 2.98
C ASP A 49 -6.37 -6.29 2.15
N LEU A 50 -6.55 -5.16 1.45
CA LEU A 50 -5.46 -4.52 0.71
C LEU A 50 -4.33 -4.03 1.63
N LEU A 51 -4.66 -3.41 2.76
CA LEU A 51 -3.66 -2.99 3.75
C LEU A 51 -2.90 -4.19 4.33
N GLN A 52 -3.61 -5.29 4.61
CA GLN A 52 -3.00 -6.53 5.08
C GLN A 52 -2.08 -7.14 4.01
N ALA A 53 -2.49 -7.14 2.74
CA ALA A 53 -1.67 -7.61 1.63
C ALA A 53 -0.37 -6.79 1.51
N ILE A 54 -0.47 -5.46 1.59
CA ILE A 54 0.70 -4.56 1.60
C ILE A 54 1.63 -4.90 2.77
N ASN A 55 1.08 -5.07 3.97
CA ASN A 55 1.86 -5.47 5.15
C ASN A 55 2.54 -6.82 4.99
N ASN A 56 1.87 -7.78 4.35
CA ASN A 56 2.44 -9.09 4.08
C ASN A 56 3.61 -8.99 3.10
N TYR A 57 3.51 -8.19 2.03
CA TYR A 57 4.63 -7.95 1.12
C TYR A 57 5.84 -7.38 1.85
N ILE A 58 5.64 -6.34 2.68
CA ILE A 58 6.72 -5.74 3.46
C ILE A 58 7.33 -6.77 4.42
N SER A 59 6.48 -7.53 5.13
CA SER A 59 6.92 -8.50 6.14
C SER A 59 7.66 -9.69 5.52
N GLN A 60 7.28 -10.12 4.31
CA GLN A 60 7.87 -11.26 3.62
C GLN A 60 9.39 -11.09 3.39
N VAL A 61 9.85 -9.85 3.24
CA VAL A 61 11.27 -9.54 3.03
C VAL A 61 11.94 -8.94 4.26
N ASN A 62 11.30 -9.05 5.44
CA ASN A 62 11.71 -8.31 6.65
C ASN A 62 11.94 -6.83 6.36
N GLY A 63 11.00 -6.23 5.63
CA GLY A 63 11.10 -4.88 5.10
C GLY A 63 11.25 -3.80 6.19
N PRO A 64 11.55 -2.57 5.76
CA PRO A 64 11.84 -1.46 6.66
C PRO A 64 10.61 -1.05 7.47
N ILE A 65 10.87 -0.37 8.59
CA ILE A 65 9.83 0.32 9.35
C ILE A 65 9.30 1.46 8.50
N TYR A 66 7.99 1.67 8.52
CA TYR A 66 7.33 2.78 7.85
C TYR A 66 6.38 3.47 8.84
N HIS A 67 6.07 4.73 8.57
CA HIS A 67 5.12 5.49 9.36
C HIS A 67 3.72 5.38 8.74
N MET A 68 2.73 5.00 9.55
CA MET A 68 1.33 4.92 9.12
C MET A 68 0.55 6.12 9.65
N GLN A 69 -0.03 6.90 8.74
CA GLN A 69 -0.97 7.96 9.09
C GLN A 69 -2.37 7.61 8.61
N VAL A 70 -3.34 7.74 9.52
CA VAL A 70 -4.75 7.44 9.27
C VAL A 70 -5.53 8.75 9.30
N VAL A 71 -6.33 9.01 8.26
CA VAL A 71 -7.15 10.22 8.15
C VAL A 71 -8.61 9.83 8.20
N TYR A 72 -9.31 10.38 9.19
CA TYR A 72 -10.75 10.24 9.36
C TYR A 72 -11.47 11.47 8.80
N ARG A 73 -12.68 11.25 8.28
CA ARG A 73 -13.60 12.31 7.89
C ARG A 73 -14.90 12.15 8.68
N ASP A 74 -15.47 13.28 9.08
CA ASP A 74 -16.81 13.37 9.63
C ASP A 74 -17.77 13.87 8.54
N ASP A 75 -18.87 13.15 8.31
CA ASP A 75 -19.94 13.52 7.38
C ASP A 75 -21.24 13.98 8.07
N GLY A 76 -21.20 14.21 9.39
CA GLY A 76 -22.38 14.55 10.18
C GLY A 76 -23.20 13.34 10.64
N HIS A 77 -22.85 12.11 10.20
CA HIS A 77 -23.43 10.85 10.67
C HIS A 77 -22.42 9.97 11.41
N GLY A 78 -21.21 10.49 11.64
CA GLY A 78 -20.13 9.82 12.36
C GLY A 78 -18.79 9.97 11.65
N GLN A 79 -17.71 9.58 12.34
CA GLN A 79 -16.38 9.52 11.74
C GLN A 79 -16.22 8.22 10.97
N TYR A 80 -15.77 8.32 9.72
CA TYR A 80 -15.33 7.18 8.94
C TYR A 80 -13.88 7.36 8.49
N LEU A 81 -13.19 6.24 8.32
CA LEU A 81 -11.85 6.22 7.79
C LEU A 81 -11.89 6.69 6.32
N GLU A 82 -11.17 7.76 5.99
CA GLU A 82 -11.14 8.30 4.62
C GLU A 82 -9.96 7.74 3.85
N LYS A 83 -8.77 7.79 4.46
CA LYS A 83 -7.48 7.52 3.83
C LYS A 83 -6.47 6.94 4.81
N ILE A 84 -5.53 6.18 4.27
CA ILE A 84 -4.31 5.74 4.94
C ILE A 84 -3.11 6.16 4.09
N TYR A 85 -2.07 6.64 4.76
CA TYR A 85 -0.76 6.91 4.18
C TYR A 85 0.26 5.98 4.83
N LEU A 86 1.05 5.30 4.01
CA LEU A 86 2.24 4.58 4.45
C LEU A 86 3.44 5.36 3.94
N GLU A 87 4.20 5.93 4.85
CA GLU A 87 5.37 6.76 4.57
C GLU A 87 6.65 5.97 4.81
N PHE A 88 7.48 5.93 3.78
CA PHE A 88 8.82 5.36 3.80
C PHE A 88 9.82 6.48 3.52
N SER A 89 11.02 6.41 4.11
CA SER A 89 12.14 7.16 3.53
C SER A 89 12.40 6.64 2.11
N LEU A 90 12.95 7.48 1.22
CA LEU A 90 13.28 7.03 -0.13
C LEU A 90 14.23 5.84 -0.13
N ALA A 91 15.25 5.85 0.74
CA ALA A 91 16.22 4.77 0.85
C ALA A 91 15.54 3.45 1.28
N ASP A 92 14.64 3.52 2.26
CA ASP A 92 13.89 2.36 2.74
C ASP A 92 12.96 1.81 1.65
N TYR A 93 12.26 2.67 0.93
CA TYR A 93 11.40 2.26 -0.17
C TYR A 93 12.18 1.58 -1.29
N GLU A 94 13.34 2.13 -1.65
CA GLU A 94 14.22 1.54 -2.67
C GLU A 94 14.75 0.16 -2.23
N GLN A 95 15.16 0.03 -0.97
CA GLN A 95 15.59 -1.25 -0.40
C GLN A 95 14.46 -2.28 -0.41
N LEU A 96 13.26 -1.90 0.03
CA LEU A 96 12.07 -2.75 -0.01
C LEU A 96 11.79 -3.22 -1.45
N ASN A 97 11.80 -2.30 -2.41
CA ASN A 97 11.52 -2.61 -3.81
C ASN A 97 12.54 -3.59 -4.42
N VAL A 98 13.82 -3.45 -4.08
CA VAL A 98 14.88 -4.37 -4.52
C VAL A 98 14.73 -5.74 -3.85
N ALA A 99 14.50 -5.78 -2.54
CA ALA A 99 14.34 -7.01 -1.79
C ALA A 99 13.14 -7.84 -2.28
N LEU A 100 11.99 -7.17 -2.50
CA LEU A 100 10.79 -7.81 -3.07
C LEU A 100 11.08 -8.42 -4.44
N LYS A 101 11.76 -7.69 -5.32
CA LYS A 101 12.11 -8.18 -6.64
C LYS A 101 12.97 -9.46 -6.56
N GLN A 102 13.95 -9.50 -5.66
CA GLN A 102 14.86 -10.63 -5.53
C GLN A 102 14.18 -11.89 -4.97
N VAL A 103 13.23 -11.73 -4.05
CA VAL A 103 12.56 -12.85 -3.38
C VAL A 103 11.39 -13.41 -4.21
N LEU A 104 10.74 -12.56 -5.03
CA LEU A 104 9.49 -12.90 -5.71
C LEU A 104 9.62 -13.06 -7.22
N GLU A 105 10.75 -12.69 -7.84
CA GLU A 105 11.04 -13.16 -9.20
C GLU A 105 11.40 -14.65 -9.14
N PRO A 106 10.69 -15.52 -9.88
CA PRO A 106 11.07 -16.93 -9.95
C PRO A 106 12.46 -17.00 -10.60
N THR A 107 13.46 -17.46 -9.86
CA THR A 107 14.67 -18.01 -10.47
C THR A 107 14.22 -19.08 -11.46
N GLN A 108 14.35 -18.79 -12.75
CA GLN A 108 14.20 -19.80 -13.79
C GLN A 108 15.31 -20.83 -13.56
N TYR A 109 14.93 -21.95 -12.93
CA TYR A 109 15.77 -23.15 -12.86
C TYR A 109 15.60 -23.96 -14.15
#